data_AF-A0A7Y1TKB7-F1
#
_entry.id   AF-A0A7Y1TKB7-F1
#
_cell.length_a   1.000
_cell.length_b   1.000
_cell.length_c   1.000
_cell.angle_alpha   90.00
_cell.angle_beta   90.00
_cell.angle_gamma   90.00
#
_symmetry.space_group_name_H-M   'P 1'
#
loop_
_entity.id
_entity.type
_entity.pdbx_description
1 polymer ?
#
loop_
_entity_poly.entity_id
_entity_poly.type
_entity_poly.pdbx_seq_one_letter_code
_entity_poly.pdbx_strand_id
1 'polypeptide(L)'
;MYFLYNLLILISWQALKIVAIFKPKLRLFVEGRKGVNALLQERLKQDDNYIWVHTASLGEFEQGLPVIKALRNSYPNHRILVTFFSPSGYEVKKNSKEADLITYLPFDSRRKVKNFLDRVEPVLAIFVKYEIWPNYLNELKRRKIPTIL
;
A
#
# COMPACT_ATOMS: atom_id res chain seq x y z
N MET A 1 21.92 -0.17 11.75
CA MET A 1 20.78 -1.05 11.40
C MET A 1 19.95 -0.53 10.21
N TYR A 2 19.50 0.74 10.22
CA TYR A 2 18.63 1.27 9.16
C TYR A 2 19.30 1.39 7.76
N PHE A 3 20.62 1.60 7.70
CA PHE A 3 21.38 1.54 6.43
C PHE A 3 21.35 0.13 5.82
N LEU A 4 21.69 -0.90 6.60
CA LEU A 4 21.70 -2.30 6.17
C LEU A 4 20.31 -2.74 5.69
N TYR A 5 19.25 -2.36 6.42
CA TYR A 5 17.87 -2.60 6.00
C TYR A 5 17.59 -2.05 4.60
N ASN A 6 17.95 -0.78 4.35
CA ASN A 6 17.73 -0.14 3.06
C ASN A 6 18.55 -0.77 1.93
N LEU A 7 19.79 -1.18 2.21
CA LEU A 7 20.61 -1.92 1.26
C LEU A 7 19.96 -3.26 0.88
N LEU A 8 19.47 -4.03 1.87
CA LEU A 8 18.77 -5.29 1.64
C LEU A 8 17.47 -5.11 0.86
N ILE A 9 16.71 -4.03 1.12
CA ILE A 9 15.52 -3.69 0.34
C ILE A 9 15.88 -3.41 -1.12
N LEU A 10 16.94 -2.64 -1.39
CA LEU A 10 17.34 -2.36 -2.77
C LEU A 10 17.78 -3.64 -3.49
N ILE A 11 18.60 -4.46 -2.85
CA ILE A 11 19.06 -5.75 -3.39
C ILE A 11 17.88 -6.69 -3.64
N SER A 12 16.99 -6.86 -2.66
CA SER A 12 15.82 -7.75 -2.79
C SER A 12 14.88 -7.32 -3.92
N TRP A 13 14.65 -6.00 -4.11
CA TRP A 13 13.85 -5.53 -5.23
C TRP A 13 14.47 -5.87 -6.59
N GLN A 14 15.80 -5.77 -6.71
CA GLN A 14 16.50 -6.13 -7.94
C GLN A 14 16.50 -7.65 -8.17
N ALA A 15 16.73 -8.44 -7.13
CA ALA A 15 16.64 -9.90 -7.19
C ALA A 15 15.23 -10.37 -7.61
N LEU A 16 14.18 -9.79 -7.02
CA LEU A 16 12.79 -10.10 -7.36
C LEU A 16 12.49 -9.88 -8.85
N LYS A 17 13.03 -8.80 -9.46
CA LYS A 17 12.86 -8.56 -10.90
C LYS A 17 13.52 -9.63 -11.77
N ILE A 18 14.67 -10.16 -11.35
CA ILE A 18 15.38 -11.21 -12.09
C ILE A 18 14.58 -12.52 -11.97
N VAL A 19 14.19 -12.90 -10.75
CA VAL A 19 13.44 -14.14 -10.52
C VAL A 19 12.04 -14.09 -11.16
N ALA A 20 11.43 -12.91 -11.27
CA ALA A 20 10.15 -12.69 -11.95
C ALA A 20 10.14 -13.15 -13.42
N ILE A 21 11.29 -13.20 -14.09
CA ILE A 21 11.40 -13.71 -15.46
C ILE A 21 10.99 -15.20 -15.53
N PHE A 22 11.27 -15.95 -14.48
CA PHE A 22 11.09 -17.40 -14.44
C PHE A 22 9.83 -17.85 -13.70
N LYS A 23 9.21 -16.98 -12.89
CA LYS A 23 8.10 -17.34 -12.01
C LYS A 23 6.88 -16.44 -12.26
N PRO A 24 5.77 -16.96 -12.83
CA PRO A 24 4.59 -16.16 -13.19
C PRO A 24 4.01 -15.33 -12.04
N LYS A 25 3.94 -15.90 -10.82
CA LYS A 25 3.44 -15.19 -9.63
C LYS A 25 4.31 -14.00 -9.24
N LEU A 26 5.63 -14.12 -9.39
CA LEU A 26 6.57 -13.02 -9.13
C LEU A 26 6.58 -11.99 -10.26
N ARG A 27 6.34 -12.43 -11.50
CA ARG A 27 6.09 -11.52 -12.62
C ARG A 27 4.91 -10.60 -12.32
N LEU A 28 3.78 -11.19 -11.91
CA LEU A 28 2.59 -10.43 -11.50
C LEU A 28 2.89 -9.48 -10.34
N PHE A 29 3.64 -9.94 -9.32
CA PHE A 29 4.07 -9.11 -8.19
C PHE A 29 4.88 -7.88 -8.62
N VAL A 30 5.82 -8.05 -9.55
CA VAL A 30 6.70 -6.97 -10.01
C VAL A 30 5.98 -6.05 -10.99
N GLU A 31 5.25 -6.60 -11.96
CA GLU A 31 4.56 -5.84 -13.01
C GLU A 31 3.38 -5.06 -12.46
N GLY A 32 2.59 -5.65 -11.56
CA GLY A 32 1.47 -4.96 -10.92
C GLY A 32 1.90 -3.68 -10.18
N ARG A 33 3.15 -3.64 -9.69
CA ARG A 33 3.72 -2.45 -9.03
C ARG A 33 4.25 -1.38 -9.98
N LYS A 34 4.47 -1.68 -11.26
CA LYS A 34 4.98 -0.69 -12.23
C LYS A 34 3.93 0.40 -12.50
N GLY A 35 2.64 0.04 -12.52
CA GLY A 35 1.53 0.95 -12.82
C GLY A 35 1.04 1.80 -11.65
N VAL A 36 1.48 1.54 -10.42
CA VAL A 36 0.93 2.18 -9.21
C VAL A 36 1.02 3.70 -9.28
N ASN A 37 2.17 4.26 -9.67
CA ASN A 37 2.33 5.71 -9.73
C ASN A 37 1.38 6.38 -10.73
N ALA A 38 1.19 5.77 -11.90
CA ALA A 38 0.28 6.27 -12.93
C ALA A 38 -1.17 6.19 -12.45
N LEU A 39 -1.56 5.05 -11.86
CA LEU A 39 -2.89 4.86 -11.29
C LEU A 39 -3.18 5.89 -10.19
N LEU A 40 -2.24 6.11 -9.27
CA LEU A 40 -2.41 7.11 -8.22
C LEU A 40 -2.56 8.51 -8.81
N GLN A 41 -1.80 8.85 -9.85
CA GLN A 41 -1.91 10.16 -10.51
C GLN A 41 -3.25 10.38 -11.18
N GLU A 42 -3.82 9.34 -11.78
CA GLU A 42 -5.09 9.40 -12.49
C GLU A 42 -6.29 9.41 -11.53
N ARG A 43 -6.20 8.65 -10.42
CA ARG A 43 -7.35 8.33 -9.58
C ARG A 43 -7.40 9.11 -8.27
N LEU A 44 -6.28 9.65 -7.80
CA LEU A 44 -6.29 10.52 -6.64
C LEU A 44 -6.83 11.90 -7.03
N LYS A 45 -7.70 12.45 -6.19
CA LYS A 45 -8.20 13.82 -6.34
C LYS A 45 -7.53 14.70 -5.30
N GLN A 46 -7.11 15.88 -5.73
CA GLN A 46 -6.29 16.78 -4.92
C GLN A 46 -7.00 17.30 -3.65
N ASP A 47 -8.33 17.38 -3.67
CA ASP A 47 -9.13 17.89 -2.55
C ASP A 47 -9.76 16.78 -1.67
N ASP A 48 -9.50 15.51 -1.99
CA ASP A 48 -10.08 14.38 -1.24
C ASP A 48 -9.19 14.00 -0.04
N ASN A 49 -9.81 13.77 1.12
CA ASN A 49 -9.12 13.23 2.29
C ASN A 49 -9.09 11.70 2.23
N TYR A 50 -7.90 11.10 2.18
CA TYR A 50 -7.74 9.65 2.12
C TYR A 50 -7.43 9.02 3.49
N ILE A 51 -8.23 8.03 3.89
CA ILE A 51 -7.87 7.06 4.92
C ILE A 51 -7.23 5.87 4.20
N TRP A 52 -5.96 5.60 4.52
CA TRP A 52 -5.20 4.53 3.91
C TRP A 52 -5.21 3.28 4.78
N VAL A 53 -5.66 2.16 4.23
CA VAL A 53 -5.62 0.83 4.84
C VAL A 53 -4.68 -0.08 4.05
N HIS A 54 -3.71 -0.68 4.73
CA HIS A 54 -2.79 -1.65 4.15
C HIS A 54 -3.08 -3.07 4.62
N THR A 55 -3.13 -4.00 3.67
CA THR A 55 -3.35 -5.42 3.92
C THR A 55 -2.33 -6.26 3.15
N ALA A 56 -1.79 -7.29 3.80
CA ALA A 56 -0.77 -8.14 3.18
C ALA A 56 -1.35 -9.00 2.06
N SER A 57 -2.54 -9.56 2.28
CA SER A 57 -3.19 -10.53 1.40
C SER A 57 -4.72 -10.45 1.49
N LEU A 58 -5.40 -11.38 0.80
CA LEU A 58 -6.86 -11.50 0.87
C LEU A 58 -7.35 -11.80 2.29
N GLY A 59 -6.65 -12.65 3.04
CA GLY A 59 -7.05 -13.03 4.39
C GLY A 59 -7.05 -11.84 5.36
N GLU A 60 -5.97 -11.04 5.36
CA GLU A 60 -5.89 -9.81 6.14
C GLU A 60 -6.92 -8.77 5.68
N PHE A 61 -7.24 -8.70 4.38
CA PHE A 61 -8.31 -7.83 3.91
C PHE A 61 -9.68 -8.19 4.46
N GLU A 62 -10.06 -9.47 4.45
CA GLU A 62 -11.34 -9.90 5.01
C GLU A 62 -11.41 -9.64 6.52
N GLN A 63 -10.30 -9.75 7.23
CA GLN A 63 -10.20 -9.37 8.66
C GLN A 63 -10.37 -7.86 8.89
N GLY A 64 -9.79 -7.03 8.01
CA GLY A 64 -9.90 -5.57 8.08
C GLY A 64 -11.21 -5.01 7.51
N LEU A 65 -11.98 -5.81 6.76
CA LEU A 65 -13.17 -5.35 6.05
C LEU A 65 -14.26 -4.75 6.98
N PRO A 66 -14.55 -5.29 8.17
CA PRO A 66 -15.48 -4.65 9.10
C PRO A 66 -15.03 -3.24 9.51
N VAL A 67 -13.73 -3.03 9.71
CA VAL A 67 -13.15 -1.71 10.02
C VAL A 67 -13.31 -0.77 8.84
N ILE A 68 -13.01 -1.22 7.62
CA ILE A 68 -13.18 -0.43 6.39
C ILE A 68 -14.65 0.04 6.23
N LYS A 69 -15.61 -0.87 6.46
CA LYS A 69 -17.05 -0.54 6.39
C LYS A 69 -17.45 0.47 7.47
N ALA A 70 -16.97 0.29 8.70
CA ALA A 70 -17.25 1.20 9.79
C ALA A 70 -16.66 2.60 9.51
N LEU A 71 -15.42 2.68 9.03
CA LEU A 71 -14.77 3.93 8.65
C LEU A 71 -15.57 4.67 7.56
N ARG A 72 -16.03 3.96 6.53
CA ARG A 72 -16.86 4.57 5.48
C ARG A 72 -18.16 5.17 6.03
N ASN A 73 -18.80 4.50 6.98
CA ASN A 73 -20.03 5.00 7.58
C ASN A 73 -19.79 6.19 8.53
N SER A 74 -18.71 6.15 9.32
CA SER A 74 -18.37 7.21 10.28
C SER A 74 -17.73 8.44 9.62
N TYR A 75 -17.06 8.26 8.47
CA TYR A 75 -16.33 9.29 7.76
C TYR A 75 -16.78 9.38 6.29
N PRO A 76 -18.04 9.72 6.01
CA PRO A 76 -18.61 9.67 4.65
C PRO A 76 -17.94 10.63 3.66
N ASN A 77 -17.27 11.68 4.15
CA ASN A 77 -16.50 12.64 3.34
C ASN A 77 -15.04 12.24 3.12
N HIS A 78 -14.64 11.05 3.57
CA HIS A 78 -13.29 10.52 3.37
C HIS A 78 -13.30 9.39 2.34
N ARG A 79 -12.27 9.36 1.50
CA ARG A 79 -12.02 8.28 0.56
C ARG A 79 -11.25 7.17 1.25
N ILE A 80 -11.56 5.92 0.95
CA ILE A 80 -10.76 4.79 1.43
C ILE A 80 -9.80 4.34 0.33
N LEU A 81 -8.50 4.39 0.63
CA LEU A 81 -7.45 3.76 -0.17
C LEU A 81 -7.06 2.43 0.48
N VAL A 82 -7.17 1.33 -0.26
CA VAL A 82 -6.64 0.02 0.16
C VAL A 82 -5.41 -0.33 -0.67
N THR A 83 -4.37 -0.81 0.01
CA THR A 83 -3.18 -1.34 -0.66
C THR A 83 -2.95 -2.80 -0.31
N PHE A 84 -2.55 -3.58 -1.31
CA PHE A 84 -2.20 -4.98 -1.14
C PHE A 84 -0.70 -5.23 -1.36
N PHE A 85 -0.10 -6.11 -0.56
CA PHE A 85 1.26 -6.60 -0.85
C PHE A 85 1.25 -7.82 -1.79
N SER A 86 0.38 -8.80 -1.55
CA SER A 86 0.31 -10.02 -2.34
C SER A 86 -0.59 -9.86 -3.58
N PRO A 87 -0.17 -10.37 -4.76
CA PRO A 87 -1.03 -10.48 -5.94
C PRO A 87 -2.30 -11.28 -5.69
N SER A 88 -2.25 -12.29 -4.83
CA SER A 88 -3.44 -13.10 -4.54
C SER A 88 -4.56 -12.30 -3.86
N GLY A 89 -4.23 -11.26 -3.09
CA GLY A 89 -5.22 -10.34 -2.54
C GLY A 89 -5.66 -9.31 -3.57
N TYR A 90 -4.68 -8.65 -4.19
CA TYR A 90 -4.96 -7.60 -5.16
C TYR A 90 -5.79 -8.09 -6.35
N GLU A 91 -5.44 -9.19 -7.01
CA GLU A 91 -6.16 -9.62 -8.22
C GLU A 91 -7.62 -9.96 -7.95
N VAL A 92 -7.93 -10.45 -6.75
CA VAL A 92 -9.30 -10.78 -6.32
C VAL A 92 -10.09 -9.51 -5.99
N LYS A 93 -9.45 -8.50 -5.40
CA LYS A 93 -10.13 -7.33 -4.83
C LYS A 93 -9.91 -6.02 -5.58
N LYS A 94 -9.08 -5.96 -6.62
CA LYS A 94 -8.76 -4.70 -7.34
C LYS A 94 -9.97 -3.93 -7.87
N ASN A 95 -11.09 -4.63 -8.12
CA ASN A 95 -12.35 -4.05 -8.59
C ASN A 95 -13.46 -4.03 -7.53
N SER A 96 -13.16 -4.33 -6.26
CA SER A 96 -14.20 -4.25 -5.22
C SER A 96 -14.67 -2.82 -5.01
N LYS A 97 -15.92 -2.69 -4.59
CA LYS A 97 -16.54 -1.39 -4.24
C LYS A 97 -16.33 -1.04 -2.77
N GLU A 98 -15.69 -1.93 -2.01
CA GLU A 98 -15.38 -1.81 -0.59
C GLU A 98 -14.39 -0.67 -0.28
N ALA A 99 -13.63 -0.21 -1.28
CA ALA A 99 -12.74 0.95 -1.18
C ALA A 99 -12.88 1.85 -2.43
N ASP A 100 -12.51 3.12 -2.31
CA ASP A 100 -12.55 4.09 -3.41
C ASP A 100 -11.39 3.89 -4.39
N LEU A 101 -10.25 3.44 -3.86
CA LEU A 101 -9.08 3.11 -4.64
C LEU A 101 -8.41 1.86 -4.06
N ILE A 102 -8.07 0.91 -4.94
CA ILE A 102 -7.34 -0.31 -4.58
C ILE A 102 -6.09 -0.40 -5.45
N THR A 103 -4.93 -0.54 -4.84
CA THR A 103 -3.66 -0.64 -5.56
C THR A 103 -2.66 -1.57 -4.86
N TYR A 104 -1.50 -1.80 -5.47
CA TYR A 104 -0.40 -2.47 -4.78
C TYR A 104 0.33 -1.50 -3.87
N LEU A 105 0.80 -1.97 -2.71
CA LEU A 105 1.76 -1.23 -1.91
C LEU A 105 3.09 -1.12 -2.70
N PRO A 106 3.58 0.11 -2.97
CA PRO A 106 4.92 0.30 -3.49
C PRO A 106 5.97 -0.37 -2.59
N PHE A 107 7.03 -0.88 -3.21
CA PHE A 107 8.09 -1.54 -2.44
C PHE A 107 8.73 -0.57 -1.43
N ASP A 108 9.06 -1.04 -0.23
CA ASP A 108 9.46 -0.24 0.94
C ASP A 108 10.86 0.35 0.82
N SER A 109 11.16 1.05 -0.28
CA SER A 109 12.37 1.85 -0.47
C SER A 109 12.04 3.31 -0.18
N ARG A 110 12.95 4.04 0.48
CA ARG A 110 12.74 5.46 0.86
C ARG A 110 12.14 6.33 -0.25
N ARG A 111 12.67 6.22 -1.47
CA ARG A 111 12.18 7.00 -2.62
C ARG A 111 10.73 6.66 -2.98
N LYS A 112 10.38 5.38 -3.06
CA LYS A 112 9.02 4.96 -3.42
C LYS A 112 8.02 5.29 -2.33
N VAL A 113 8.41 5.07 -1.07
CA VAL A 113 7.60 5.41 0.11
C VAL A 113 7.31 6.91 0.13
N LYS A 114 8.35 7.75 -0.02
CA LYS A 114 8.19 9.20 -0.05
C LYS A 114 7.26 9.62 -1.20
N ASN A 115 7.51 9.14 -2.42
CA ASN A 115 6.68 9.46 -3.58
C ASN A 115 5.22 9.00 -3.43
N PHE A 116 4.98 7.86 -2.76
CA PHE A 116 3.63 7.38 -2.48
C PHE A 116 2.92 8.31 -1.49
N LEU A 117 3.58 8.63 -0.38
CA LEU A 117 2.99 9.48 0.67
C LEU A 117 2.87 10.95 0.23
N ASP A 118 3.73 11.44 -0.66
CA ASP A 118 3.61 12.77 -1.29
C ASP A 118 2.39 12.86 -2.22
N ARG A 119 1.90 11.73 -2.73
CA ARG A 119 0.72 11.70 -3.62
C ARG A 119 -0.56 11.44 -2.86
N VAL A 120 -0.53 10.46 -1.96
CA VAL A 120 -1.71 10.01 -1.22
C VAL A 120 -2.07 10.97 -0.09
N GLU A 121 -1.06 11.57 0.55
CA GLU A 121 -1.22 12.47 1.71
C GLU A 121 -2.30 11.99 2.70
N PRO A 122 -2.21 10.75 3.21
CA PRO A 122 -3.30 10.18 3.98
C PRO A 122 -3.47 10.89 5.32
N VAL A 123 -4.72 11.12 5.74
CA VAL A 123 -5.04 11.69 7.05
C VAL A 123 -4.93 10.67 8.18
N LEU A 124 -4.98 9.37 7.83
CA LEU A 124 -4.84 8.23 8.72
C LEU A 124 -4.30 7.04 7.94
N ALA A 125 -3.33 6.31 8.51
CA ALA A 125 -2.83 5.06 7.98
C ALA A 125 -3.15 3.91 8.95
N ILE A 126 -3.66 2.79 8.43
CA ILE A 126 -4.00 1.59 9.20
C ILE A 126 -3.31 0.40 8.53
N PHE A 127 -2.45 -0.30 9.27
CA PHE A 127 -1.84 -1.55 8.84
C PHE A 127 -2.60 -2.68 9.52
N VAL A 128 -3.11 -3.62 8.73
CA VAL A 128 -3.86 -4.74 9.30
C VAL A 128 -2.89 -5.82 9.74
N LYS A 129 -2.91 -6.16 11.03
CA LYS A 129 -2.13 -7.24 11.66
C LYS A 129 -0.63 -6.89 11.70
N TYR A 130 0.26 -7.84 11.43
CA TYR A 130 1.70 -7.69 11.63
C TYR A 130 2.43 -7.13 10.40
N GLU A 131 1.86 -6.10 9.77
CA GLU A 131 2.45 -5.44 8.60
C GLU A 131 3.42 -4.32 9.01
N ILE A 132 4.66 -4.71 9.30
CA ILE A 132 5.71 -3.78 9.74
C ILE A 132 6.60 -3.40 8.56
N TRP A 133 6.47 -2.16 8.09
CA TRP A 133 7.23 -1.60 6.96
C TRP A 133 8.08 -0.41 7.43
N PRO A 134 9.35 -0.62 7.82
CA PRO A 134 10.19 0.40 8.46
C PRO A 134 10.31 1.74 7.71
N ASN A 135 10.42 1.76 6.38
CA ASN A 135 10.50 3.04 5.68
C ASN A 135 9.13 3.76 5.67
N TYR A 136 8.03 3.05 5.44
CA TYR A 136 6.67 3.60 5.59
C TYR A 136 6.41 4.17 6.99
N LEU A 137 6.63 3.37 8.04
CA LEU A 137 6.33 3.77 9.41
C LEU A 137 7.17 4.97 9.87
N ASN A 138 8.46 5.00 9.49
CA ASN A 138 9.31 6.15 9.78
C ASN A 138 8.85 7.42 9.04
N GLU A 139 8.45 7.28 7.78
CA GLU A 139 8.01 8.41 6.97
C GLU A 139 6.65 8.95 7.42
N LEU A 140 5.69 8.08 7.77
CA LEU A 140 4.41 8.45 8.37
C LEU A 140 4.63 9.21 9.70
N LYS A 141 5.49 8.68 10.57
CA LYS A 141 5.87 9.33 11.82
C LYS A 141 6.50 10.70 11.59
N ARG A 142 7.41 10.82 10.61
CA ARG A 142 8.05 12.09 10.23
C ARG A 142 7.03 13.13 9.78
N ARG A 143 5.98 12.71 9.07
CA ARG A 143 4.87 13.55 8.60
C ARG A 143 3.79 13.81 9.66
N LYS A 144 3.93 13.22 10.85
CA LYS A 144 2.92 13.26 11.94
C LYS A 144 1.56 12.72 11.51
N ILE A 145 1.53 11.75 10.60
CA ILE A 145 0.29 11.09 10.16
C ILE A 145 -0.07 10.03 11.22
N PRO A 146 -1.29 10.09 11.81
CA PRO A 146 -1.78 9.04 12.69
C PRO A 146 -1.65 7.66 12.05
N THR A 147 -1.06 6.71 12.76
CA THR A 147 -0.80 5.36 12.26
C THR A 147 -1.27 4.33 13.28
N ILE A 148 -2.09 3.38 12.83
CA ILE A 148 -2.61 2.25 13.61
C ILE A 148 -1.99 0.96 13.05
N LEU A 149 -1.56 0.06 13.93
CA LEU A 149 -1.01 -1.27 13.64
C LEU A 149 -1.94 -2.35 14.21
#